data_AF-A0A2E4EBW6-F1
#
_entry.id   AF-A0A2E4EBW6-F1
#
_cell.length_a   1.000
_cell.length_b   1.000
_cell.length_c   1.000
_cell.angle_alpha   90.00
_cell.angle_beta   90.00
_cell.angle_gamma   90.00
#
_symmetry.space_group_name_H-M   'P 1'
#
loop_
_entity.id
_entity.type
_entity.pdbx_description
1 polymer ?
#
loop_
_entity_poly.entity_id
_entity_poly.type
_entity_poly.pdbx_seq_one_letter_code
_entity_poly.pdbx_strand_id
1 'polypeptide(L)'
;MNLSKQHAIHRGNSMTTFTTFAEILNDWLGDINPEEAKPSFPYGVRVGCVKMASPRHERFDLIRDAGAELLDKIFNNEPITDTCPVLMFPERHLSVHEQQSLMARMNDHVSANNFERVDIITSSPLIIGNFTRDIIRILTWEDDHKHDGTFN
;
A
#
# COMPACT_ATOMS: atom_id res chain seq x y z
N MET A 1 -10.17 3.02 10.61
CA MET A 1 -11.36 3.38 9.80
C MET A 1 -12.33 2.19 9.85
N ASN A 2 -13.48 2.31 10.54
CA ASN A 2 -14.48 1.24 10.56
C ASN A 2 -15.30 1.30 9.27
N LEU A 3 -15.25 0.23 8.47
CA LEU A 3 -16.10 0.07 7.31
C LEU A 3 -17.50 -0.29 7.85
N SER A 4 -18.47 0.61 7.73
CA SER A 4 -19.80 0.47 8.34
C SER A 4 -20.71 -0.59 7.70
N LYS A 5 -20.18 -1.40 6.77
CA LYS A 5 -20.86 -2.49 6.05
C LYS A 5 -19.88 -3.63 5.80
N GLN A 6 -20.36 -4.87 5.70
CA GLN A 6 -19.57 -6.00 5.18
C GLN A 6 -19.25 -5.72 3.70
N HIS A 7 -17.97 -5.80 3.33
CA HIS A 7 -17.53 -5.56 1.96
C HIS A 7 -16.98 -6.84 1.36
N ALA A 8 -17.58 -7.27 0.26
CA ALA A 8 -17.07 -8.39 -0.51
C ALA A 8 -15.96 -7.89 -1.45
N ILE A 9 -14.78 -8.50 -1.37
CA ILE A 9 -13.72 -8.32 -2.37
C ILE A 9 -13.50 -9.68 -3.02
N HIS A 10 -13.60 -9.72 -4.35
CA HIS A 10 -13.47 -10.96 -5.11
C HIS A 10 -12.00 -11.40 -5.21
N ARG A 11 -11.62 -12.50 -4.54
CA ARG A 11 -10.41 -13.30 -4.80
C ARG A 11 -10.88 -14.70 -5.19
N GLY A 12 -10.84 -15.02 -6.47
CA GLY A 12 -12.09 -14.91 -7.24
C GLY A 12 -13.25 -15.90 -7.02
N ASN A 13 -13.17 -17.23 -7.15
CA ASN A 13 -14.38 -18.09 -7.05
C ASN A 13 -14.96 -18.14 -5.61
N SER A 14 -14.28 -17.53 -4.65
CA SER A 14 -14.74 -17.35 -3.28
C SER A 14 -15.03 -15.88 -2.97
N MET A 15 -16.25 -15.62 -2.51
CA MET A 15 -16.66 -14.31 -2.02
C MET A 15 -16.14 -14.13 -0.59
N THR A 16 -14.96 -13.52 -0.42
CA THR A 16 -14.45 -13.19 0.92
C THR A 16 -15.07 -11.89 1.38
N THR A 17 -15.83 -11.95 2.48
CA THR A 17 -16.42 -10.77 3.12
C THR A 17 -15.45 -10.25 4.17
N PHE A 18 -15.02 -9.00 4.00
CA PHE A 18 -14.19 -8.27 4.95
C PHE A 18 -15.07 -7.31 5.75
N THR A 19 -14.83 -7.24 7.05
CA THR A 19 -15.51 -6.32 7.97
C THR A 19 -14.68 -5.09 8.29
N THR A 20 -13.36 -5.13 8.11
CA THR A 20 -12.48 -3.98 8.38
C THR A 20 -11.39 -3.77 7.33
N PHE A 21 -10.88 -2.55 7.27
CA PHE A 21 -9.74 -2.21 6.42
C PHE A 21 -8.47 -2.99 6.82
N ALA A 22 -8.28 -3.26 8.10
CA ALA A 22 -7.16 -4.05 8.60
C ALA A 22 -7.20 -5.50 8.10
N GLU A 23 -8.39 -6.10 8.01
CA GLU A 23 -8.55 -7.46 7.46
C GLU A 23 -8.20 -7.52 5.97
N ILE A 24 -8.57 -6.50 5.20
CA ILE A 24 -8.21 -6.40 3.77
C ILE A 24 -6.69 -6.36 3.63
N LEU A 25 -6.01 -5.48 4.38
CA LEU A 25 -4.56 -5.36 4.31
C LEU A 25 -3.86 -6.63 4.78
N ASN A 26 -4.38 -7.31 5.81
CA ASN A 26 -3.80 -8.57 6.27
C ASN A 26 -4.02 -9.72 5.29
N ASP A 27 -5.14 -9.78 4.58
CA ASP A 27 -5.32 -10.74 3.47
C ASP A 27 -4.36 -10.45 2.31
N TRP A 28 -4.06 -9.19 2.04
CA TRP A 28 -3.21 -8.80 0.91
C TRP A 28 -1.72 -8.92 1.22
N LEU A 29 -1.31 -8.57 2.44
CA LEU A 29 0.08 -8.39 2.84
C LEU A 29 0.52 -9.29 4.01
N GLY A 30 -0.37 -10.10 4.59
CA GLY A 30 -0.13 -10.83 5.83
C GLY A 30 1.03 -11.84 5.78
N ASP A 31 1.37 -12.32 4.59
CA ASP A 31 2.50 -13.23 4.38
C ASP A 31 3.87 -12.52 4.40
N ILE A 32 3.90 -11.18 4.37
CA ILE A 32 5.13 -10.40 4.40
C ILE A 32 5.57 -10.23 5.85
N ASN A 33 6.79 -10.65 6.18
CA ASN A 33 7.41 -10.37 7.45
C ASN A 33 7.93 -8.91 7.46
N PRO A 34 7.30 -7.98 8.21
CA PRO A 34 7.68 -6.57 8.17
C PRO A 34 9.08 -6.30 8.75
N GLU A 35 9.61 -7.22 9.56
CA GLU A 35 10.93 -7.10 10.20
C GLU A 35 12.10 -7.19 9.20
N GLU A 36 11.87 -7.80 8.03
CA GLU A 36 12.88 -7.89 6.97
C GLU A 36 13.25 -6.52 6.40
N ALA A 37 12.40 -5.51 6.61
CA ALA A 37 12.66 -4.12 6.25
C ALA A 37 13.61 -3.40 7.22
N LYS A 38 13.80 -3.88 8.45
CA LYS A 38 14.51 -3.15 9.51
C LYS A 38 15.98 -2.79 9.24
N PRO A 39 16.73 -3.54 8.42
CA PRO A 39 18.06 -3.09 8.02
C PRO A 39 18.05 -1.80 7.19
N SER A 40 16.92 -1.45 6.56
CA SER A 40 16.75 -0.30 5.66
C SER A 40 15.82 0.78 6.21
N PHE A 41 14.98 0.45 7.19
CA PHE A 41 13.96 1.32 7.76
C PHE A 41 13.94 1.17 9.29
N PRO A 42 13.71 2.22 10.10
CA PRO A 42 13.63 2.10 11.55
C PRO A 42 12.37 1.37 12.04
N TYR A 43 11.44 1.07 11.13
CA TYR A 43 10.13 0.46 11.35
C TYR A 43 9.91 -0.72 10.38
N GLY A 44 8.86 -1.51 10.62
CA GLY A 44 8.46 -2.57 9.70
C GLY A 44 7.84 -2.05 8.41
N VAL A 45 7.99 -2.75 7.28
CA VAL A 45 7.36 -2.34 6.01
C VAL A 45 6.72 -3.52 5.29
N ARG A 46 5.52 -3.32 4.74
CA ARG A 46 4.87 -4.27 3.81
C ARG A 46 4.45 -3.55 2.55
N VAL A 47 4.81 -4.10 1.39
CA VAL A 47 4.51 -3.47 0.10
C VAL A 47 3.69 -4.40 -0.78
N GLY A 48 2.49 -3.96 -1.18
CA GLY A 48 1.67 -4.58 -2.21
C GLY A 48 1.85 -3.87 -3.55
N CYS A 49 2.35 -4.59 -4.55
CA CYS A 49 2.48 -4.12 -5.92
C CYS A 49 1.26 -4.57 -6.75
N VAL A 50 0.49 -3.62 -7.28
CA VAL A 50 -0.63 -3.89 -8.19
C VAL A 50 -0.17 -3.66 -9.62
N LYS A 51 -0.17 -4.72 -10.43
CA LYS A 51 0.30 -4.68 -11.83
C LYS A 51 -0.83 -4.61 -12.87
N MET A 52 -1.92 -5.35 -12.65
CA MET A 52 -2.91 -5.64 -13.69
C MET A 52 -4.16 -4.75 -13.64
N ALA A 53 -4.32 -3.98 -12.56
CA ALA A 53 -5.41 -3.04 -12.40
C ALA A 53 -4.86 -1.63 -12.16
N SER A 54 -5.43 -0.63 -12.82
CA SER A 54 -5.12 0.77 -12.54
C SER A 54 -5.53 1.13 -11.10
N PRO A 55 -4.82 2.07 -10.43
CA PRO A 55 -5.27 2.65 -9.16
C PRO A 55 -6.70 3.22 -9.17
N ARG A 56 -7.29 3.46 -10.35
CA ARG A 56 -8.68 3.93 -10.54
C ARG A 56 -9.70 2.79 -10.74
N HIS A 57 -9.27 1.53 -10.69
CA HIS A 57 -10.17 0.39 -10.86
C HIS A 57 -11.17 0.32 -9.70
N GLU A 58 -12.43 -0.03 -10.01
CA GLU A 58 -13.55 -0.09 -9.04
C GLU A 58 -13.27 -0.92 -7.77
N ARG A 59 -12.40 -1.94 -7.85
CA ARG A 59 -12.00 -2.77 -6.70
C ARG A 59 -11.28 -1.98 -5.62
N PHE A 60 -10.74 -0.81 -5.96
CA PHE A 60 -10.02 0.06 -5.05
C PHE A 60 -10.86 1.26 -4.60
N ASP A 61 -12.08 1.47 -5.10
CA ASP A 61 -12.83 2.71 -4.86
C ASP A 61 -13.03 3.05 -3.38
N LEU A 62 -13.13 2.03 -2.52
CA LEU A 62 -13.32 2.20 -1.08
C LEU A 62 -12.05 2.57 -0.33
N ILE A 63 -10.88 2.30 -0.91
CA ILE A 63 -9.59 2.35 -0.21
C ILE A 63 -8.55 3.21 -0.93
N ARG A 64 -8.82 3.63 -2.18
CA ARG A 64 -7.83 4.28 -3.06
C ARG A 64 -7.30 5.62 -2.55
N ASP A 65 -8.04 6.27 -1.66
CA ASP A 65 -7.68 7.58 -1.09
C ASP A 65 -7.17 7.44 0.36
N ALA A 66 -7.07 6.22 0.90
CA ALA A 66 -6.55 5.99 2.24
C ALA A 66 -5.06 6.33 2.32
N GLY A 67 -4.71 7.18 3.28
CA GLY A 67 -3.34 7.66 3.45
C GLY A 67 -2.99 8.91 2.66
N ALA A 68 -3.89 9.44 1.82
CA ALA A 68 -3.62 10.65 1.04
C ALA A 68 -3.26 11.85 1.94
N GLU A 69 -4.02 12.06 3.02
CA GLU A 69 -3.76 13.13 4.00
C GLU A 69 -2.45 12.95 4.78
N LEU A 70 -1.90 11.73 4.82
CA LEU A 70 -0.61 11.48 5.47
C LEU A 70 0.54 12.02 4.62
N LEU A 71 0.37 12.12 3.30
CA LEU A 71 1.44 12.55 2.40
C LEU A 71 1.88 13.98 2.71
N ASP A 72 0.94 14.91 2.87
CA ASP A 72 1.26 16.29 3.24
C ASP A 72 2.02 16.34 4.58
N LYS A 73 1.60 15.53 5.56
CA LYS A 73 2.29 15.42 6.86
C LYS A 73 3.71 14.91 6.71
N ILE A 74 3.92 13.87 5.90
CA ILE A 74 5.24 13.29 5.62
C ILE A 74 6.17 14.33 4.99
N PHE A 75 5.69 15.04 3.96
CA PHE A 75 6.52 16.00 3.22
C PHE A 75 6.76 17.30 4.00
N ASN A 76 5.82 17.70 4.86
CA ASN A 76 5.98 18.85 5.76
C ASN A 76 6.65 18.49 7.09
N ASN A 77 6.96 17.21 7.32
CA ASN A 77 7.53 16.69 8.56
C ASN A 77 6.65 16.99 9.80
N GLU A 78 5.34 16.90 9.64
CA GLU A 78 4.36 17.09 10.71
C GLU A 78 4.13 15.78 11.48
N PRO A 79 3.97 15.82 12.82
CA PRO A 79 3.78 14.61 13.61
C PRO A 79 2.60 13.73 13.14
N ILE A 80 2.86 12.43 13.03
CA ILE A 80 1.86 11.41 12.73
C ILE A 80 1.63 10.58 14.00
N THR A 81 0.38 10.48 14.44
CA THR A 81 -0.02 9.77 15.66
C THR A 81 -0.32 8.29 15.43
N ASP A 82 -0.57 7.90 14.18
CA ASP A 82 -0.79 6.51 13.81
C ASP A 82 0.55 5.74 13.85
N THR A 83 0.59 4.63 14.57
CA THR A 83 1.76 3.74 14.64
C THR A 83 1.83 2.78 13.46
N CYS A 84 0.73 2.61 12.72
CA CYS A 84 0.62 1.74 11.56
C CYS A 84 0.11 2.51 10.32
N PRO A 85 0.81 3.57 9.85
CA PRO A 85 0.37 4.34 8.70
C PRO A 85 0.22 3.48 7.45
N VAL A 86 -0.81 3.78 6.67
CA VAL A 86 -1.13 3.10 5.41
C VAL A 86 -1.13 4.11 4.27
N LEU A 87 -0.44 3.78 3.18
CA LEU A 87 -0.38 4.59 1.96
C LEU A 87 -0.95 3.80 0.78
N MET A 88 -2.15 4.17 0.32
CA MET A 88 -2.81 3.56 -0.84
C MET A 88 -2.60 4.41 -2.09
N PHE A 89 -1.94 3.84 -3.09
CA PHE A 89 -1.59 4.47 -4.37
C PHE A 89 -1.07 5.91 -4.21
N PRO A 90 -0.05 6.13 -3.36
CA PRO A 90 0.46 7.47 -3.07
C PRO A 90 0.88 8.23 -4.34
N GLU A 91 1.30 7.54 -5.39
CA GLU A 91 1.64 8.13 -6.69
C GLU A 91 0.52 8.96 -7.34
N ARG A 92 -0.74 8.78 -6.93
CA ARG A 92 -1.88 9.59 -7.41
C ARG A 92 -1.85 11.03 -6.90
N HIS A 93 -1.14 11.27 -5.80
CA HIS A 93 -1.10 12.54 -5.09
C HIS A 93 0.30 13.17 -5.11
N LEU A 94 1.29 12.48 -5.69
CA LEU A 94 2.68 12.88 -5.68
C LEU A 94 3.21 13.13 -7.09
N SER A 95 4.01 14.18 -7.24
CA SER A 95 4.87 14.38 -8.40
C SER A 95 5.92 13.27 -8.52
N VAL A 96 6.57 13.17 -9.68
CA VAL A 96 7.63 12.18 -9.92
C VAL A 96 8.77 12.31 -8.89
N HIS A 97 9.17 13.53 -8.55
CA HIS A 97 10.23 13.78 -7.56
C HIS A 97 9.80 13.38 -6.15
N GLU A 98 8.54 13.60 -5.79
CA GLU A 98 8.00 13.18 -4.51
C GLU A 98 7.89 11.66 -4.43
N GLN A 99 7.46 10.98 -5.49
CA GLN A 99 7.45 9.51 -5.55
C GLN A 99 8.84 8.90 -5.32
N GLN A 100 9.88 9.49 -5.92
CA GLN A 100 11.26 9.03 -5.74
C GLN A 100 11.79 9.28 -4.32
N SER A 101 11.33 10.33 -3.64
CA SER A 101 11.84 10.74 -2.33
C SER A 101 10.99 10.28 -1.15
N LEU A 102 9.79 9.73 -1.38
CA LEU A 102 8.81 9.36 -0.36
C LEU A 102 9.45 8.54 0.78
N MET A 103 10.20 7.49 0.46
CA MET A 103 10.76 6.61 1.48
C MET A 103 11.92 7.23 2.25
N ALA A 104 12.72 8.08 1.61
CA ALA A 104 13.73 8.88 2.31
C ALA A 104 13.06 9.86 3.28
N ARG A 105 11.97 10.52 2.85
CA ARG A 105 11.19 11.44 3.70
C ARG A 105 10.55 10.73 4.88
N MET A 106 10.01 9.53 4.67
CA MET A 106 9.46 8.70 5.74
C MET A 106 10.53 8.27 6.76
N ASN A 107 11.74 7.93 6.31
CA ASN A 107 12.85 7.55 7.19
C ASN A 107 13.34 8.72 8.05
N ASP A 108 13.44 9.91 7.45
CA ASP A 108 13.89 11.13 8.14
C ASP A 108 12.77 11.82 8.94
N HIS A 109 11.56 11.25 8.92
CA HIS A 109 10.38 11.85 9.52
C HIS A 109 10.46 11.91 11.06
N VAL A 110 9.94 12.98 11.66
CA VAL A 110 9.94 13.17 13.13
C VAL A 110 9.27 12.03 13.90
N SER A 111 8.32 11.35 13.26
CA SER A 111 7.58 10.22 13.84
C SER A 111 8.12 8.84 13.44
N ALA A 112 9.20 8.75 12.66
CA ALA A 112 9.69 7.47 12.11
C ALA A 112 9.93 6.41 13.21
N ASN A 113 10.57 6.79 14.32
CA ASN A 113 10.84 5.87 15.43
C ASN A 113 9.59 5.43 16.21
N ASN A 114 8.43 6.06 15.97
CA ASN A 114 7.16 5.70 16.60
C ASN A 114 6.32 4.75 15.74
N PHE A 115 6.72 4.54 14.48
CA PHE A 115 6.02 3.61 13.61
C PHE A 115 6.38 2.18 13.98
N GLU A 116 5.36 1.36 14.19
CA GLU A 116 5.52 -0.09 14.27
C GLU A 116 5.68 -0.65 12.87
N ARG A 117 4.85 -0.18 11.93
CA ARG A 117 4.82 -0.66 10.55
C ARG A 117 4.27 0.38 9.58
N VAL A 118 4.77 0.39 8.34
CA VAL A 118 4.17 1.13 7.23
C VAL A 118 3.64 0.13 6.19
N ASP A 119 2.37 0.24 5.84
CA ASP A 119 1.75 -0.56 4.78
C ASP A 119 1.58 0.28 3.52
N ILE A 120 2.08 -0.20 2.38
CA ILE A 120 2.05 0.54 1.12
C ILE A 120 1.42 -0.34 0.05
N ILE A 121 0.36 0.16 -0.60
CA ILE A 121 -0.17 -0.42 -1.84
C ILE A 121 0.15 0.55 -2.96
N THR A 122 0.82 0.09 -4.03
CA THR A 122 1.24 0.98 -5.12
C THR A 122 1.29 0.25 -6.45
N SER A 123 1.14 1.00 -7.53
CA SER A 123 1.47 0.58 -8.89
C SER A 123 2.71 1.31 -9.44
N SER A 124 3.33 2.18 -8.63
CA SER A 124 4.45 3.02 -9.08
C SER A 124 5.78 2.28 -9.00
N PRO A 125 6.49 2.07 -10.12
CA PRO A 125 7.82 1.47 -10.12
C PRO A 125 8.85 2.37 -9.40
N LEU A 126 8.62 3.68 -9.34
CA LEU A 126 9.50 4.63 -8.65
C LEU A 126 9.50 4.42 -7.14
N ILE A 127 8.34 4.09 -6.58
CA ILE A 127 8.19 3.81 -5.16
C ILE A 127 8.72 2.40 -4.86
N ILE A 128 8.34 1.41 -5.68
CA ILE A 128 8.77 0.01 -5.53
C ILE A 128 10.29 -0.13 -5.55
N GLY A 129 11.00 0.69 -6.32
CA GLY A 129 12.46 0.66 -6.41
C GLY A 129 13.21 0.91 -5.10
N ASN A 130 12.54 1.35 -4.03
CA ASN A 130 13.14 1.56 -2.71
C ASN A 130 13.20 0.30 -1.84
N PHE A 131 12.65 -0.83 -2.29
CA PHE A 131 12.45 -2.02 -1.46
C PHE A 131 13.17 -3.24 -2.01
N THR A 132 13.60 -4.12 -1.09
CA THR A 132 14.06 -5.46 -1.44
C THR A 132 12.88 -6.33 -1.84
N ARG A 133 13.16 -7.39 -2.60
CA ARG A 133 12.12 -8.31 -3.11
C ARG A 133 11.29 -8.94 -1.99
N ASP A 134 11.91 -9.24 -0.86
CA ASP A 134 11.28 -10.05 0.20
C ASP A 134 10.14 -9.30 0.92
N ILE A 135 10.15 -7.97 0.89
CA ILE A 135 9.08 -7.13 1.45
C ILE A 135 8.05 -6.66 0.41
N ILE A 136 8.15 -7.15 -0.83
CA ILE A 136 7.22 -6.84 -1.93
C ILE A 136 6.36 -8.06 -2.27
N ARG A 137 5.04 -7.89 -2.23
CA ARG A 137 4.06 -8.85 -2.73
C ARG A 137 3.40 -8.32 -3.99
N ILE A 138 3.45 -9.09 -5.08
CA ILE A 138 2.61 -8.80 -6.25
C ILE A 138 1.19 -9.23 -5.93
N LEU A 139 0.25 -8.28 -5.95
CA LEU A 139 -1.16 -8.53 -5.74
C LEU A 139 -1.80 -8.90 -7.07
N THR A 140 -2.49 -10.04 -7.07
CA THR A 140 -3.22 -10.56 -8.22
C THR A 140 -4.62 -11.01 -7.81
N TRP A 141 -5.54 -10.91 -8.75
CA TRP A 141 -6.93 -11.33 -8.64
C TRP A 141 -7.30 -12.19 -9.85
N GLU A 142 -8.38 -12.98 -9.75
CA GLU A 142 -8.72 -13.95 -10.80
C GLU A 142 -9.06 -13.32 -12.16
N ASP A 143 -9.59 -12.10 -12.17
CA ASP A 143 -9.91 -11.36 -13.39
C ASP A 143 -8.68 -10.72 -14.05
N ASP A 144 -7.52 -10.71 -13.37
CA ASP A 144 -6.25 -10.23 -13.92
C ASP A 144 -5.73 -11.14 -15.06
N HIS A 145 -6.27 -12.36 -15.18
CA HIS A 145 -5.90 -13.32 -16.24
C HIS A 145 -6.40 -12.94 -17.65
N LYS A 146 -7.22 -11.89 -17.80
CA LYS A 146 -7.81 -11.50 -19.10
C LYS A 146 -6.89 -10.75 -20.07
N HIS A 147 -5.62 -10.54 -19.74
CA HIS A 147 -4.64 -9.95 -20.66
C HIS A 147 -3.43 -10.88 -20.86
N ASP A 148 -3.59 -11.89 -21.72
CA ASP A 148 -2.52 -12.73 -22.25
C ASP A 148 -1.75 -12.09 -23.42
N GLY A 149 -2.03 -10.81 -23.71
CA GLY A 149 -1.43 -10.09 -24.84
C GLY A 149 -2.13 -10.33 -26.19
N THR A 150 -3.27 -11.03 -26.21
CA THR A 150 -4.13 -11.03 -27.39
C THR A 150 -4.92 -9.71 -27.45
N PHE A 151 -4.53 -8.86 -28.40
CA PHE A 151 -5.34 -7.70 -28.79
C PHE A 151 -6.49 -8.23 -29.66
N ASN A 152 -7.74 -8.01 -29.23
CA ASN A 152 -8.91 -8.09 -30.11
C ASN A 152 -8.96 -6.87 -31.04
#